data_AF-A0A4Y2R8P4-F1
#
_entry.id   AF-A0A4Y2R8P4-F1
#
_cell.length_a   1.000
_cell.length_b   1.000
_cell.length_c   1.000
_cell.angle_alpha   90.00
_cell.angle_beta   90.00
_cell.angle_gamma   90.00
#
_symmetry.space_group_name_H-M   'P 1'
#
loop_
_entity.id
_entity.type
_entity.pdbx_description
1 polymer ?
#
loop_
_entity_poly.entity_id
_entity_poly.type
_entity_poly.pdbx_seq_one_letter_code
_entity_poly.pdbx_strand_id
1 'polypeptide(L)'
;MKSRLSIMQLYDKLESNLRLLESVGVTTDKYAAMFFLLVESCIPENLLRDLMRSPVVKKQEDKSSCGDKLSHLLLFLRVQVEGEERISLTKSGFKSNEALNRNKKERNIGTSVPTLNDLVYGAKALKSCIFCA
;
A
#
# COMPACT_ATOMS: atom_id res chain seq x y z
N MET A 1 -6.24 -21.90 -13.76
CA MET A 1 -5.42 -21.64 -12.56
C MET A 1 -4.78 -20.27 -12.72
N LYS A 2 -5.47 -19.19 -12.31
CA LYS A 2 -5.01 -17.81 -12.51
C LYS A 2 -3.95 -17.54 -11.44
N SER A 3 -2.68 -17.63 -11.79
CA SER A 3 -1.57 -17.27 -10.91
C SER A 3 -1.81 -15.84 -10.42
N ARG A 4 -2.01 -15.66 -9.12
CA ARG A 4 -2.04 -14.32 -8.53
C ARG A 4 -0.63 -13.74 -8.68
N LEU A 5 -0.42 -12.96 -9.73
CA LEU A 5 0.80 -12.17 -9.89
C LEU A 5 0.89 -11.23 -8.68
N SER A 6 2.09 -11.08 -8.12
CA SER A 6 2.31 -10.00 -7.16
C SER A 6 2.08 -8.67 -7.88
N ILE A 7 1.64 -7.64 -7.14
CA ILE A 7 1.38 -6.34 -7.73
C ILE A 7 2.63 -5.75 -8.41
N MET A 8 3.81 -6.04 -7.87
CA MET A 8 5.09 -5.70 -8.46
C MET A 8 5.26 -6.35 -9.83
N GLN A 9 5.06 -7.67 -9.94
CA GLN A 9 5.16 -8.38 -11.22
C GLN A 9 4.15 -7.88 -12.26
N LEU A 10 2.95 -7.49 -11.82
CA LEU A 10 1.95 -6.90 -12.69
C LEU A 10 2.43 -5.54 -13.21
N TYR A 11 2.91 -4.67 -12.31
CA TYR A 11 3.42 -3.35 -12.65
C TYR A 11 4.60 -3.42 -13.62
N ASP A 12 5.61 -4.24 -13.32
CA ASP A 12 6.82 -4.39 -14.15
C ASP A 12 6.46 -4.85 -15.57
N LYS A 13 5.54 -5.81 -15.67
CA LYS A 13 5.10 -6.35 -16.96
C LYS A 13 4.31 -5.31 -17.77
N LEU A 14 3.47 -4.51 -17.10
CA LEU A 14 2.73 -3.43 -17.74
C LEU A 14 3.68 -2.34 -18.24
N GLU A 15 4.61 -1.89 -17.41
CA GLU A 15 5.57 -0.85 -17.79
C GLU A 15 6.48 -1.30 -18.92
N SER A 16 6.97 -2.55 -18.87
CA SER A 16 7.78 -3.14 -19.95
C SER A 16 7.02 -3.21 -21.26
N ASN A 17 5.76 -3.69 -21.24
CA ASN A 17 4.94 -3.76 -22.44
C ASN A 17 4.63 -2.37 -23.01
N LEU A 18 4.29 -1.39 -22.18
CA LEU A 18 4.03 -0.02 -22.64
C LEU A 18 5.28 0.59 -23.28
N ARG A 19 6.46 0.40 -22.68
CA ARG A 19 7.73 0.85 -23.26
C ARG A 19 8.07 0.17 -24.59
N LEU A 20 7.79 -1.12 -24.71
CA LEU A 20 7.95 -1.86 -25.98
C LEU A 20 7.02 -1.30 -27.07
N LEU A 21 5.78 -1.00 -26.71
CA LEU A 21 4.80 -0.43 -27.64
C LEU A 21 5.21 0.97 -28.10
N GLU A 22 5.72 1.80 -27.19
CA GLU A 22 6.30 3.10 -27.55
C GLU A 22 7.51 2.96 -28.49
N SER A 23 8.38 1.97 -28.25
CA SER A 23 9.53 1.68 -29.13
C SER A 23 9.11 1.23 -30.54
N VAL A 24 7.92 0.66 -30.70
CA VAL A 24 7.36 0.23 -32.00
C VAL A 24 6.58 1.37 -32.68
N GLY A 25 6.55 2.56 -32.07
CA GLY A 25 5.84 3.74 -32.60
C GLY A 25 4.35 3.76 -32.28
N VAL A 26 3.88 2.86 -31.41
CA VAL A 26 2.51 2.87 -30.89
C VAL A 26 2.49 3.88 -29.74
N THR A 27 2.12 5.12 -30.07
CA THR A 27 2.08 6.19 -29.06
C THR A 27 0.93 5.98 -28.09
N THR A 28 1.24 6.17 -26.80
CA THR A 28 0.28 6.06 -25.71
C THR A 28 -0.91 7.01 -25.90
N ASP A 29 -0.75 8.17 -26.55
CA ASP A 29 -1.86 9.10 -26.82
C ASP A 29 -2.97 8.52 -27.73
N LYS A 30 -2.60 7.84 -28.82
CA LYS A 30 -3.58 7.27 -29.77
C LYS A 30 -4.29 6.03 -29.24
N TYR A 31 -3.59 5.23 -28.44
CA TYR A 31 -4.06 3.93 -27.98
C TYR A 31 -4.36 3.90 -26.48
N ALA A 32 -4.29 5.04 -25.79
CA ALA A 32 -4.49 5.14 -24.33
C ALA A 32 -5.80 4.51 -23.89
N ALA A 33 -6.89 4.70 -24.63
CA ALA A 33 -8.19 4.14 -24.29
C ALA A 33 -8.17 2.60 -24.32
N MET A 34 -7.54 2.02 -25.35
CA MET A 34 -7.38 0.57 -25.46
C MET A 34 -6.46 0.04 -24.35
N PHE A 35 -5.32 0.69 -24.12
CA PHE A 35 -4.40 0.29 -23.06
C PHE A 35 -5.03 0.39 -21.68
N PHE A 36 -5.80 1.43 -21.42
CA PHE A 36 -6.53 1.56 -20.17
C PHE A 36 -7.46 0.35 -19.93
N LEU A 37 -8.30 -0.01 -20.91
CA LEU A 37 -9.19 -1.17 -20.81
C LEU A 37 -8.42 -2.49 -20.63
N LEU A 38 -7.30 -2.65 -21.35
CA LEU A 38 -6.45 -3.83 -21.23
C LEU A 38 -5.81 -3.93 -19.84
N VAL A 39 -5.25 -2.83 -19.35
CA VAL A 39 -4.62 -2.77 -18.02
C VAL A 39 -5.67 -3.04 -16.94
N GLU A 40 -6.85 -2.42 -17.05
CA GLU A 40 -7.97 -2.62 -16.14
C GLU A 40 -8.38 -4.11 -16.07
N SER A 41 -8.45 -4.79 -17.22
CA SER A 41 -8.77 -6.23 -17.27
C SER A 41 -7.72 -7.14 -16.64
N CYS A 42 -6.45 -6.69 -16.58
CA CYS A 42 -5.33 -7.44 -16.03
C CYS A 42 -5.20 -7.27 -14.51
N ILE A 43 -5.85 -6.25 -13.94
CA ILE A 43 -5.80 -5.93 -12.52
C ILE A 43 -6.80 -6.82 -11.75
N PRO A 44 -6.40 -7.40 -10.60
CA PRO A 44 -7.33 -8.18 -9.78
C PRO A 44 -8.36 -7.28 -9.08
N GLU A 45 -9.56 -7.82 -8.88
CA GLU A 45 -10.75 -7.07 -8.39
C GLU A 45 -10.51 -6.31 -7.08
N ASN A 46 -9.74 -6.89 -6.15
CA ASN A 46 -9.41 -6.23 -4.88
C ASN A 46 -8.69 -4.90 -5.12
N LEU A 47 -7.75 -4.89 -6.07
CA LEU A 47 -6.96 -3.72 -6.39
C LEU A 47 -7.75 -2.71 -7.23
N LEU A 48 -8.63 -3.20 -8.10
CA LEU A 48 -9.56 -2.36 -8.86
C LEU A 48 -10.51 -1.60 -7.93
N ARG A 49 -11.02 -2.25 -6.88
CA ARG A 49 -11.84 -1.58 -5.85
C ARG A 49 -11.06 -0.50 -5.11
N ASP A 50 -9.78 -0.73 -4.82
CA ASP A 50 -8.94 0.25 -4.15
C ASP A 50 -8.62 1.43 -5.07
N LEU A 51 -8.42 1.17 -6.36
CA LEU A 51 -8.27 2.19 -7.41
C LEU A 51 -9.53 3.06 -7.51
N MET A 52 -10.72 2.48 -7.57
CA MET A 52 -11.98 3.26 -7.65
C MET A 52 -12.24 4.09 -6.38
N ARG A 53 -11.72 3.66 -5.23
CA ARG A 53 -11.80 4.44 -3.99
C ARG A 53 -10.71 5.49 -3.88
N SER A 54 -9.63 5.34 -4.64
CA SER A 54 -8.46 6.19 -4.59
C SER A 54 -8.82 7.65 -4.90
N PRO A 55 -8.35 8.61 -4.09
CA PRO A 55 -8.52 10.03 -4.38
C PRO A 55 -7.80 10.45 -5.67
N VAL A 56 -6.84 9.65 -6.16
CA VAL A 56 -6.11 9.87 -7.41
C VAL A 56 -7.05 9.78 -8.63
N VAL A 57 -8.09 8.95 -8.56
CA VAL A 57 -9.05 8.76 -9.67
C VAL A 57 -10.24 9.73 -9.55
N LYS A 58 -10.74 9.95 -8.32
CA LYS A 58 -11.94 10.76 -8.06
C LYS A 58 -11.79 12.25 -8.40
N LYS A 59 -10.58 12.79 -8.45
CA LYS A 59 -10.35 14.22 -8.74
C LYS A 59 -10.49 14.59 -10.22
N GLN A 60 -10.57 13.61 -11.11
CA GLN A 60 -10.26 13.81 -12.53
C GLN A 60 -11.40 13.40 -13.47
N GLU A 61 -12.58 13.06 -12.92
CA GLU A 61 -13.74 12.57 -13.68
C GLU A 61 -14.27 13.60 -14.69
N ASP A 62 -14.00 14.90 -14.49
CA ASP A 62 -14.66 15.96 -15.25
C ASP A 62 -13.96 16.37 -16.55
N LYS A 63 -12.64 16.16 -16.74
CA LYS A 63 -11.90 16.63 -17.94
C LYS A 63 -10.64 15.85 -18.37
N SER A 64 -10.34 14.67 -17.81
CA SER A 64 -9.10 13.94 -18.19
C SER A 64 -9.18 13.24 -19.55
N SER A 65 -8.12 13.39 -20.34
CA SER A 65 -7.91 12.60 -21.55
C SER A 65 -7.66 11.12 -21.19
N CYS A 66 -7.79 10.21 -22.16
CA CYS A 66 -7.47 8.79 -21.92
C CYS A 66 -5.99 8.58 -21.54
N GLY A 67 -5.07 9.40 -22.08
CA GLY A 67 -3.65 9.35 -21.73
C GLY A 67 -3.41 9.69 -20.25
N ASP A 68 -4.15 10.66 -19.73
CA ASP A 68 -4.10 11.01 -18.30
C ASP A 68 -4.59 9.84 -17.43
N LYS A 69 -5.69 9.19 -17.82
CA LYS A 69 -6.25 8.05 -17.08
C LYS A 69 -5.28 6.87 -17.00
N LEU A 70 -4.60 6.54 -18.11
CA LEU A 70 -3.57 5.50 -18.12
C LEU A 70 -2.38 5.88 -17.22
N SER A 71 -1.95 7.14 -17.26
CA SER A 71 -0.87 7.65 -16.41
C SER A 71 -1.23 7.60 -14.93
N HIS A 72 -2.46 7.97 -14.56
CA HIS A 72 -2.97 7.86 -13.20
C HIS A 72 -3.04 6.40 -12.71
N LEU A 73 -3.41 5.47 -13.59
CA LEU A 73 -3.45 4.05 -13.28
C LEU A 73 -2.05 3.51 -12.97
N LEU A 74 -1.06 3.84 -13.80
CA LEU A 74 0.34 3.47 -13.57
C LEU A 74 0.89 4.08 -12.28
N LEU A 75 0.56 5.35 -12.00
CA LEU A 75 0.96 6.01 -10.76
C LEU A 75 0.35 5.33 -9.53
N PHE A 76 -0.92 4.95 -9.59
CA PHE A 76 -1.58 4.20 -8.51
C PHE A 76 -0.89 2.86 -8.26
N LEU A 77 -0.62 2.10 -9.33
CA LEU A 77 0.07 0.81 -9.20
C LEU A 77 1.45 0.97 -8.56
N ARG A 78 2.22 1.97 -8.96
CA ARG A 78 3.52 2.29 -8.35
C ARG A 78 3.39 2.56 -6.85
N VAL A 79 2.45 3.42 -6.46
CA VAL A 79 2.21 3.75 -5.03
C VAL A 79 1.82 2.49 -4.24
N GLN A 80 1.04 1.60 -4.81
CA GLN A 80 0.66 0.35 -4.15
C GLN A 80 1.86 -0.60 -4.00
N VAL A 81 2.74 -0.71 -5.00
CA VAL A 81 3.99 -1.49 -4.91
C VAL A 81 4.89 -0.93 -3.79
N GLU A 82 5.14 0.37 -3.79
CA GLU A 82 5.97 1.03 -2.76
C GLU A 82 5.35 0.89 -1.36
N GLY A 83 4.02 0.96 -1.26
CA GLY A 83 3.29 0.73 -0.01
C GLY A 83 3.46 -0.69 0.51
N GLU A 84 3.35 -1.69 -0.36
CA GLU A 84 3.55 -3.10 0.01
C GLU A 84 5.01 -3.37 0.43
N GLU A 85 5.98 -2.78 -0.25
CA GLU A 85 7.40 -2.84 0.12
C GLU A 85 7.64 -2.20 1.50
N ARG A 86 7.10 -1.00 1.76
CA ARG A 86 7.22 -0.33 3.06
C ARG A 86 6.63 -1.17 4.19
N ILE A 87 5.49 -1.80 3.97
CA ILE A 87 4.85 -2.71 4.93
C ILE A 87 5.75 -3.94 5.15
N SER A 88 6.32 -4.50 4.09
CA SER A 88 7.26 -5.62 4.17
C SER A 88 8.50 -5.28 5.00
N LEU A 89 9.14 -4.14 4.74
CA LEU A 89 10.30 -3.64 5.47
C LEU A 89 10.00 -3.41 6.95
N THR A 90 8.83 -2.85 7.25
CA THR A 90 8.37 -2.66 8.63
C THR A 90 8.21 -4.02 9.32
N LYS A 91 7.55 -4.98 8.67
CA LYS A 91 7.36 -6.34 9.20
C LYS A 91 8.69 -7.09 9.42
N SER A 92 9.69 -6.90 8.57
CA SER A 92 11.01 -7.50 8.76
C SER A 92 11.84 -6.77 9.82
N GLY A 93 11.73 -5.45 9.90
CA GLY A 93 12.45 -4.62 10.89
C GLY A 93 12.07 -4.95 12.33
N PHE A 94 10.79 -5.24 12.59
CA PHE A 94 10.32 -5.66 13.92
C PHE A 94 10.79 -7.07 14.33
N LYS A 95 11.10 -7.96 13.37
CA LYS A 95 11.60 -9.31 13.66
C LYS A 95 13.08 -9.35 14.05
N SER A 96 13.81 -8.24 13.93
CA SER A 96 15.26 -8.19 14.16
C SER A 96 15.66 -8.04 15.64
N ASN A 97 14.73 -7.88 16.58
CA ASN A 97 15.05 -7.63 18.00
C ASN A 97 14.74 -8.80 18.95
N GLU A 98 14.40 -9.97 18.43
CA GLU A 98 14.07 -11.13 19.29
C GLU A 98 15.34 -11.85 19.82
N ALA A 99 16.53 -11.47 19.32
CA ALA A 99 17.82 -12.01 19.74
C ALA A 99 18.57 -11.15 20.76
N LEU A 100 18.10 -9.94 21.10
CA LEU A 100 18.84 -9.01 21.99
C LEU A 100 17.99 -8.47 23.15
N ASN A 101 17.26 -9.32 23.87
CA ASN A 101 16.96 -9.04 25.29
C ASN A 101 16.39 -10.27 26.04
N ARG A 102 17.25 -11.23 26.38
CA ARG A 102 16.91 -12.28 27.35
C ARG A 102 17.25 -11.93 28.80
N ASN A 103 17.56 -10.65 29.10
CA ASN A 103 17.86 -10.20 30.46
C ASN A 103 16.82 -9.17 30.96
N LYS A 104 15.56 -9.57 31.10
CA LYS A 104 14.62 -8.85 31.97
C LYS A 104 14.12 -9.79 33.05
N LYS A 105 14.88 -9.78 34.14
CA LYS A 105 14.52 -10.16 35.52
C LYS A 105 13.02 -10.43 35.68
N GLU A 106 12.69 -11.70 35.91
CA GLU A 106 11.38 -12.12 36.39
C GLU A 106 11.00 -11.24 37.59
N ARG A 107 10.06 -10.32 37.36
CA ARG A 107 9.25 -9.81 38.46
C ARG A 107 8.12 -10.81 38.56
N ASN A 108 8.00 -11.47 39.71
CA ASN A 108 6.80 -12.20 40.11
C ASN A 108 5.60 -11.26 39.97
N ILE A 109 4.98 -11.27 38.78
CA ILE A 109 3.64 -10.77 38.56
C ILE A 109 2.78 -11.97 38.96
N GLY A 110 2.41 -11.97 40.24
CA GLY A 110 1.25 -12.73 40.68
C GLY A 110 0.11 -12.43 39.72
N THR A 111 -0.67 -13.46 39.44
CA THR A 111 -1.77 -13.53 38.48
C THR A 111 -2.81 -12.43 38.72
N SER A 112 -2.52 -11.18 38.32
CA SER A 112 -3.49 -10.11 38.26
C SER A 112 -3.67 -9.74 36.79
N VAL A 113 -4.79 -10.18 36.24
CA VAL A 113 -5.23 -9.74 34.92
C VAL A 113 -5.33 -8.22 34.95
N PRO A 114 -4.57 -7.48 34.12
CA PRO A 114 -4.68 -6.03 34.08
C PRO A 114 -6.10 -5.70 33.63
N THR A 115 -6.85 -5.13 34.56
CA THR A 115 -8.25 -4.76 34.37
C THR A 115 -8.31 -3.31 33.93
N LEU A 116 -9.37 -2.90 33.22
CA LEU A 116 -9.59 -1.53 32.73
C LEU A 116 -9.27 -0.44 33.78
N ASN A 117 -9.52 -0.75 35.05
CA ASN A 117 -9.25 0.15 36.18
C ASN A 117 -7.75 0.47 36.36
N ASP A 118 -6.83 -0.45 36.07
CA ASP A 118 -5.39 -0.17 36.12
C ASP A 118 -4.95 0.86 35.06
N LEU A 119 -5.63 0.88 33.91
CA LEU A 119 -5.36 1.86 32.86
C LEU A 119 -5.90 3.25 33.25
N VAL A 120 -7.08 3.29 33.88
CA VAL A 120 -7.76 4.54 34.25
C VAL A 120 -7.13 5.19 35.48
N TYR A 121 -6.70 4.40 36.46
CA TYR A 121 -6.22 4.91 37.76
C TYR A 121 -4.71 4.73 37.98
N GLY A 122 -4.04 3.84 37.22
CA GLY A 122 -2.60 3.60 37.33
C GLY A 122 -1.72 4.67 36.68
N ALA A 123 -2.29 5.57 35.87
CA ALA A 123 -1.58 6.65 35.22
C ALA A 123 -1.32 7.86 36.14
N LYS A 124 -0.77 7.62 37.34
CA LYS A 124 -0.08 8.68 38.09
C LYS A 124 1.35 8.84 37.56
N ALA A 125 1.47 9.53 36.41
CA ALA A 125 2.61 10.33 35.95
C ALA A 125 2.80 10.29 34.42
N LEU A 126 1.87 10.86 33.66
CA LEU A 126 2.20 11.48 32.36
C LEU A 126 1.46 12.81 32.27
N LYS A 127 2.05 13.86 32.86
CA LYS A 127 1.60 15.24 32.72
C LYS A 127 2.03 15.78 31.35
N SER A 128 1.36 15.33 30.29
CA SER A 128 1.07 16.04 29.03
C SER A 128 0.66 15.02 27.98
N CYS A 129 -0.59 15.11 27.51
CA CYS A 129 -1.02 14.37 26.33
C CYS A 129 -0.54 15.14 25.10
N ILE A 130 0.13 14.48 24.16
CA ILE A 130 0.65 15.10 22.93
C ILE A 130 -0.47 15.65 22.02
N PHE A 131 -1.72 15.25 22.26
CA PHE A 131 -2.92 15.73 21.56
C PHE A 131 -3.72 16.78 22.35
N CYS A 132 -3.35 17.02 23.60
CA CYS A 132 -3.93 18.08 24.42
C CYS A 132 -2.86 19.16 24.62
N ALA A 133 -2.56 19.87 23.53
CA ALA A 133 -1.97 21.21 23.60
C ALA A 133 -3.08 22.21 23.93
#